data_AF-A0A7C2ZAG1-F1
#
_entry.id   AF-A0A7C2ZAG1-F1
#
_cell.length_a   1.000
_cell.length_b   1.000
_cell.length_c   1.000
_cell.angle_alpha   90.00
_cell.angle_beta   90.00
_cell.angle_gamma   90.00
#
_symmetry.space_group_name_H-M   'P 1'
#
loop_
_entity.id
_entity.type
_entity.pdbx_description
1 polymer ?
#
loop_
_entity_poly.entity_id
_entity_poly.type
_entity_poly.pdbx_seq_one_letter_code
_entity_poly.pdbx_strand_id
1 'polypeptide(L)'
;MNGAGYIVPQVGCSVCGAGCDPMQDRCARCQRDPYEAIGVRWGPLTGRQFWRNIGWRLLIALPFVGWVLWEEPESLVRVMQLSGWAQVVLGALLAVGGLVMGYHLWLTWRAAHVALVLTPSEVWLLQRRGGRVYFERMGWQECLPPEPVRGQRVLEALGAFAHLVMHAGLQMLAILILDHAYELRLRSRLDAGKRWRIALVGAQYQPRFALSELAAFALPHWLQSGLVAIKPGYEPSRERPFLALDMQTRVLRAYALREVRLPEPSVELPDRPEAHSPDGSRVESDHTLAPDAAQAAHAEKLRLRQGALPAYAVPYGDYWLRADWGIIQRIERHRAASETALAPEMQPKPL
;
A
#
# COMPACT_ATOMS: atom_id res chain seq x y z
N MET A 1 2.47 -17.98 -25.90
CA MET A 1 3.53 -17.24 -26.62
C MET A 1 3.53 -15.82 -26.06
N ASN A 2 4.62 -15.40 -25.43
CA ASN A 2 4.75 -14.06 -24.85
C ASN A 2 4.85 -13.07 -26.01
N GLY A 3 3.80 -12.27 -26.25
CA GLY A 3 3.91 -11.13 -27.15
C GLY A 3 5.00 -10.22 -26.60
N ALA A 4 6.21 -10.29 -27.17
CA ALA A 4 7.31 -9.47 -26.74
C ALA A 4 6.90 -8.01 -26.99
N GLY A 5 6.72 -7.25 -25.91
CA GLY A 5 6.44 -5.82 -26.00
C GLY A 5 7.46 -5.09 -26.89
N TYR A 6 7.13 -3.87 -27.30
CA TYR A 6 8.01 -3.07 -28.15
C TYR A 6 9.26 -2.66 -27.39
N ILE A 7 10.43 -2.75 -28.00
CA ILE A 7 11.67 -2.25 -27.40
C ILE A 7 11.67 -0.73 -27.55
N VAL A 8 11.76 -0.01 -26.43
CA VAL A 8 11.75 1.45 -26.41
C VAL A 8 13.10 1.94 -25.88
N PRO A 9 13.94 2.56 -26.73
CA PRO A 9 15.24 3.06 -26.29
C PRO A 9 15.12 4.38 -25.51
N GLN A 10 14.16 5.23 -25.87
CA GLN A 10 13.94 6.54 -25.27
C GLN A 10 12.46 6.93 -25.34
N VAL A 11 12.03 7.77 -24.40
CA VAL A 11 10.73 8.45 -24.40
C VAL A 11 10.93 9.96 -24.33
N GLY A 12 10.04 10.73 -24.95
CA GLY A 12 10.02 12.18 -24.75
C GLY A 12 9.46 12.52 -23.38
N CYS A 13 10.13 13.39 -22.63
CA CYS A 13 9.57 13.96 -21.41
C CYS A 13 8.30 14.74 -21.75
N SER A 14 7.19 14.39 -21.11
CA SER A 14 5.88 15.02 -21.32
C SER A 14 5.83 16.50 -20.96
N VAL A 15 6.78 16.98 -20.16
CA VAL A 15 6.85 18.39 -19.76
C VAL A 15 7.75 19.22 -20.68
N CYS A 16 8.94 18.72 -21.04
CA CYS A 16 9.95 19.51 -21.76
C CYS A 16 10.39 18.94 -23.12
N GLY A 17 9.83 17.81 -23.54
CA GLY A 17 10.12 17.15 -24.83
C GLY A 17 11.48 16.47 -24.94
N ALA A 18 12.36 16.56 -23.94
CA ALA A 18 13.69 15.96 -23.99
C ALA A 18 13.62 14.42 -23.98
N GLY A 19 14.48 13.77 -24.77
CA GLY A 19 14.63 12.31 -24.75
C GLY A 19 15.16 11.82 -23.40
N CYS A 20 14.44 10.91 -22.76
CA CYS A 20 14.76 10.31 -21.47
C CYS A 20 14.81 8.79 -21.58
N ASP A 21 15.56 8.12 -20.71
CA ASP A 21 15.41 6.67 -20.52
C ASP A 21 13.99 6.41 -19.96
N PRO A 22 13.21 5.46 -20.53
CA PRO A 22 11.83 5.23 -20.11
C PRO A 22 11.66 4.83 -18.65
N MET A 23 12.71 4.29 -18.02
CA MET A 23 12.71 3.86 -16.62
C MET A 23 13.33 4.93 -15.69
N GLN A 24 13.70 6.10 -16.20
CA GLN A 24 14.35 7.13 -15.40
C GLN A 24 13.35 7.84 -14.47
N ASP A 25 13.69 7.99 -13.18
CA ASP A 25 12.79 8.63 -12.22
C ASP A 25 12.53 10.11 -12.54
N ARG A 26 13.57 10.84 -12.96
CA ARG A 26 13.50 12.27 -13.25
C ARG A 26 14.19 12.56 -14.57
N CYS A 27 13.57 13.41 -15.39
CA CYS A 27 14.16 13.90 -16.62
C CYS A 27 15.47 14.65 -16.31
N ALA A 28 16.55 14.31 -17.01
CA ALA A 28 17.85 14.95 -16.81
C ALA A 28 17.83 16.48 -17.05
N ARG A 29 16.93 16.95 -17.93
CA ARG A 29 16.81 18.37 -18.30
C ARG A 29 15.94 19.19 -17.33
N CYS A 30 14.73 18.71 -17.01
CA CYS A 30 13.77 19.48 -16.21
C CYS A 30 13.56 18.95 -14.78
N GLN A 31 14.19 17.84 -14.42
CA GLN A 31 14.12 17.19 -13.10
C GLN A 31 12.71 16.75 -12.65
N ARG A 32 11.74 16.78 -13.56
CA ARG A 32 10.37 16.29 -13.37
C ARG A 32 10.19 14.86 -13.83
N ASP A 33 9.10 14.21 -13.43
CA ASP A 33 8.77 12.88 -13.91
C ASP A 33 8.51 12.94 -15.44
N PRO A 34 9.19 12.11 -16.27
CA PRO A 34 8.96 12.09 -17.70
C PRO A 34 7.48 11.89 -18.10
N TYR A 35 6.66 11.27 -17.26
CA TYR A 35 5.26 10.98 -17.52
C TYR A 35 4.27 11.90 -16.77
N GLU A 36 4.76 12.92 -16.06
CA GLU A 36 3.97 13.80 -15.18
C GLU A 36 2.71 14.37 -15.86
N ALA A 37 2.83 14.82 -17.11
CA ALA A 37 1.70 15.43 -17.82
C ALA A 37 0.77 14.41 -18.52
N ILE A 38 1.12 13.12 -18.51
CA ILE A 38 0.34 12.06 -19.17
C ILE A 38 -0.43 11.24 -18.13
N GLY A 39 0.09 11.07 -16.93
CA GLY A 39 -0.56 10.27 -15.90
C GLY A 39 0.31 9.99 -14.68
N VAL A 40 -0.09 8.97 -13.92
CA VAL A 40 0.58 8.58 -12.66
C VAL A 40 1.48 7.38 -12.92
N ARG A 41 2.72 7.44 -12.44
CA ARG A 41 3.69 6.35 -12.56
C ARG A 41 3.95 5.66 -11.23
N TRP A 42 4.00 4.33 -11.26
CA TRP A 42 4.48 3.48 -10.19
C TRP A 42 5.78 2.82 -10.57
N GLY A 43 6.82 3.05 -9.75
CA GLY A 43 8.15 2.52 -10.00
C GLY A 43 8.87 3.12 -11.22
N PRO A 44 10.06 2.60 -11.58
CA PRO A 44 10.77 1.56 -10.83
C PRO A 44 11.24 2.08 -9.46
N LEU A 45 11.66 1.18 -8.58
CA LEU A 45 12.38 1.61 -7.38
C LEU A 45 13.67 2.32 -7.77
N THR A 46 13.89 3.48 -7.15
CA THR A 46 15.16 4.19 -7.30
C THR A 46 16.29 3.33 -6.74
N GLY A 47 17.53 3.48 -7.24
CA GLY A 47 18.67 2.70 -6.73
C GLY A 47 18.85 2.86 -5.21
N ARG A 48 18.62 4.07 -4.68
CA ARG A 48 18.65 4.34 -3.24
C ARG A 48 17.57 3.59 -2.48
N GLN A 49 16.33 3.56 -2.98
CA GLN A 49 15.23 2.82 -2.37
C GLN A 49 15.47 1.31 -2.45
N PHE A 50 16.00 0.81 -3.56
CA PHE A 50 16.35 -0.59 -3.74
C PHE A 50 17.40 -1.04 -2.73
N TRP A 51 18.53 -0.33 -2.63
CA TRP A 51 19.60 -0.65 -1.67
C TRP A 51 19.18 -0.45 -0.23
N ARG A 52 18.35 0.55 0.07
CA ARG A 52 17.75 0.68 1.40
C ARG A 52 16.90 -0.55 1.71
N ASN A 53 16.08 -1.00 0.77
CA ASN A 53 15.17 -2.13 0.97
C ASN A 53 15.90 -3.49 1.08
N ILE A 54 16.92 -3.72 0.26
CA ILE A 54 17.71 -4.95 0.32
C ILE A 54 18.70 -4.91 1.48
N GLY A 55 19.40 -3.79 1.66
CA GLY A 55 20.46 -3.62 2.65
C GLY A 55 19.96 -3.89 4.06
N TRP A 56 18.80 -3.32 4.44
CA TRP A 56 18.21 -3.60 5.75
C TRP A 56 17.81 -5.07 5.93
N ARG A 57 17.24 -5.71 4.89
CA ARG A 57 16.85 -7.14 4.98
C ARG A 57 18.06 -8.04 5.16
N LEU A 58 19.15 -7.74 4.45
CA LEU A 58 20.41 -8.46 4.60
C LEU A 58 21.07 -8.17 5.95
N LEU A 59 21.01 -6.93 6.45
CA LEU A 59 21.57 -6.55 7.75
C LEU A 59 20.87 -7.25 8.91
N ILE A 60 19.60 -7.64 8.76
CA ILE A 60 18.88 -8.45 9.77
C ILE A 60 19.17 -9.94 9.57
N ALA A 61 19.14 -10.42 8.33
CA ALA A 61 19.30 -11.84 8.02
C ALA A 61 20.73 -12.36 8.25
N LEU A 62 21.75 -11.58 7.88
CA LEU A 62 23.15 -12.01 7.95
C LEU A 62 23.65 -12.22 9.38
N PRO A 63 23.38 -11.36 10.38
CA PRO A 63 23.75 -11.62 11.76
C PRO A 63 22.98 -12.78 12.37
N PHE A 64 21.73 -13.01 11.99
CA PHE A 64 20.97 -14.17 12.47
C PHE A 64 21.55 -15.48 11.92
N VAL A 65 21.82 -15.54 10.62
CA VAL A 65 22.50 -16.68 9.99
C VAL A 65 23.92 -16.83 10.53
N GLY A 66 24.64 -15.72 10.71
CA GLY A 66 25.97 -15.66 11.29
C GLY A 66 25.99 -16.20 12.71
N TRP A 67 25.05 -15.78 13.57
CA TRP A 67 24.92 -16.30 14.93
C TRP A 67 24.64 -17.80 14.94
N VAL A 68 23.69 -18.29 14.11
CA VAL A 68 23.39 -19.72 13.98
C VAL A 68 24.59 -20.53 13.48
N LEU A 69 25.43 -19.98 12.60
CA LEU A 69 26.59 -20.67 12.02
C LEU A 69 27.88 -20.50 12.83
N TRP A 70 28.00 -19.44 13.63
CA TRP A 70 29.19 -19.10 14.41
C TRP A 70 29.19 -19.70 15.81
N GLU A 71 28.03 -20.15 16.30
CA GLU A 71 27.90 -20.70 17.63
C GLU A 71 28.76 -21.98 17.83
N GLU A 72 29.41 -22.09 18.99
CA GLU A 72 30.25 -23.24 19.36
C GLU A 72 29.45 -24.55 19.32
N PRO A 73 30.10 -25.71 19.07
CA PRO A 73 29.42 -27.01 18.90
C PRO A 73 28.44 -27.38 20.02
N GLU A 74 28.57 -26.81 21.22
CA GLU A 74 27.67 -27.05 22.36
C GLU A 74 26.24 -26.50 22.22
N SER A 75 26.02 -25.43 21.45
CA SER A 75 24.66 -24.89 21.26
C SER A 75 23.88 -25.65 20.18
N LEU A 76 24.56 -26.11 19.13
CA LEU A 76 24.04 -27.10 18.19
C LEU A 76 23.68 -28.41 18.92
N VAL A 77 24.49 -28.84 19.89
CA VAL A 77 24.17 -29.98 20.76
C VAL A 77 22.92 -29.72 21.61
N ARG A 78 22.71 -28.50 22.15
CA ARG A 78 21.47 -28.13 22.86
C ARG A 78 20.23 -28.12 21.95
N VAL A 79 20.35 -27.70 20.70
CA VAL A 79 19.28 -27.83 19.70
C VAL A 79 19.02 -29.31 19.36
N MET A 80 20.08 -30.12 19.28
CA MET A 80 19.97 -31.58 19.11
C MET A 80 19.40 -32.31 20.34
N GLN A 81 19.39 -31.68 21.51
CA GLN A 81 18.73 -32.18 22.73
C GLN A 81 17.24 -31.83 22.81
N LEU A 82 16.72 -30.97 21.94
CA LEU A 82 15.28 -30.76 21.81
C LEU A 82 14.61 -32.07 21.38
N SER A 83 13.34 -32.27 21.79
CA SER A 83 12.57 -33.41 21.29
C SER A 83 12.53 -33.39 19.76
N GLY A 84 12.51 -34.57 19.11
CA GLY A 84 12.51 -34.65 17.64
C GLY A 84 11.40 -33.80 16.99
N TRP A 85 10.25 -33.68 17.64
CA TRP A 85 9.17 -32.79 17.22
C TRP A 85 9.54 -31.30 17.27
N ALA A 86 10.22 -30.84 18.33
CA ALA A 86 10.65 -29.45 18.45
C ALA A 86 11.73 -29.09 17.41
N GLN A 87 12.61 -30.02 17.07
CA GLN A 87 13.58 -29.84 15.97
C GLN A 87 12.88 -29.71 14.61
N VAL A 88 11.89 -30.57 14.34
CA VAL A 88 11.09 -30.51 13.10
C VAL A 88 10.34 -29.19 13.00
N VAL A 89 9.71 -28.73 14.09
CA VAL A 89 8.99 -27.45 14.12
C VAL A 89 9.96 -26.28 13.87
N LEU A 90 11.10 -26.25 14.55
CA LEU A 90 12.11 -25.20 14.37
C LEU A 90 12.65 -25.17 12.94
N GLY A 91 13.00 -26.34 12.38
CA GLY A 91 13.45 -26.47 10.99
C GLY A 91 12.40 -25.98 9.98
N ALA A 92 11.12 -26.32 10.20
CA ALA A 92 10.02 -25.85 9.36
C ALA A 92 9.87 -24.32 9.44
N LEU A 93 9.96 -23.72 10.63
CA LEU A 93 9.87 -22.27 10.81
C LEU A 93 11.03 -21.54 10.11
N LEU A 94 12.26 -22.04 10.23
CA LEU A 94 13.43 -21.48 9.55
C LEU A 94 13.31 -21.58 8.02
N ALA A 95 12.85 -22.72 7.51
CA ALA A 95 12.61 -22.91 6.08
C ALA A 95 11.54 -21.95 5.54
N VAL A 96 10.43 -21.80 6.26
CA VAL A 96 9.36 -20.84 5.91
C VAL A 96 9.89 -19.41 5.95
N GLY A 97 10.64 -19.03 6.99
CA GLY A 97 11.25 -17.71 7.11
C GLY A 97 12.21 -17.39 5.96
N GLY A 98 13.07 -18.35 5.59
CA GLY A 98 13.98 -18.22 4.46
C GLY A 98 13.24 -18.06 3.11
N LEU A 99 12.19 -18.84 2.88
CA LEU A 99 11.36 -18.73 1.68
C LEU A 99 10.64 -17.38 1.60
N VAL A 100 10.07 -16.90 2.70
CA VAL A 100 9.42 -15.59 2.79
C VAL A 100 10.42 -14.48 2.50
N MET A 101 11.61 -14.53 3.10
CA MET A 101 12.68 -13.56 2.85
C MET A 101 13.12 -13.55 1.38
N GLY A 102 13.39 -14.73 0.81
CA GLY A 102 13.76 -14.87 -0.60
C GLY A 102 12.69 -14.32 -1.54
N TYR A 103 11.41 -14.56 -1.24
CA TYR A 103 10.30 -14.02 -1.99
C TYR A 103 10.23 -12.48 -1.91
N HIS A 104 10.44 -11.88 -0.75
CA HIS A 104 10.47 -10.43 -0.60
C HIS A 104 11.65 -9.78 -1.33
N LEU A 105 12.85 -10.39 -1.28
CA LEU A 105 14.01 -9.93 -2.06
C LEU A 105 13.72 -9.99 -3.56
N TRP A 106 13.11 -11.08 -4.03
CA TRP A 106 12.68 -11.23 -5.41
C TRP A 106 11.65 -10.16 -5.83
N LEU A 107 10.66 -9.86 -4.99
CA LEU A 107 9.68 -8.80 -5.25
C LEU A 107 10.35 -7.41 -5.34
N THR A 108 11.28 -7.10 -4.44
CA THR A 108 12.04 -5.84 -4.49
C THR A 108 12.92 -5.74 -5.73
N TRP A 109 13.56 -6.83 -6.13
CA TRP A 109 14.27 -6.90 -7.39
C TRP A 109 13.34 -6.65 -8.58
N ARG A 110 12.15 -7.26 -8.62
CA ARG A 110 11.16 -7.01 -9.68
C ARG A 110 10.67 -5.57 -9.71
N ALA A 111 10.43 -4.96 -8.55
CA ALA A 111 9.99 -3.57 -8.45
C ALA A 111 11.04 -2.57 -8.95
N ALA A 112 12.33 -2.93 -8.94
CA ALA A 112 13.39 -2.12 -9.55
C ALA A 112 13.45 -2.23 -11.09
N HIS A 113 12.81 -3.25 -11.67
CA HIS A 113 12.88 -3.54 -13.11
C HIS A 113 11.55 -3.35 -13.85
N VAL A 114 10.49 -2.96 -13.14
CA VAL A 114 9.15 -2.79 -13.69
C VAL A 114 8.62 -1.43 -13.29
N ALA A 115 8.04 -0.71 -14.24
CA ALA A 115 7.27 0.49 -13.99
C ALA A 115 5.89 0.36 -14.64
N LEU A 116 4.88 0.90 -13.97
CA LEU A 116 3.52 0.98 -14.49
C LEU A 116 3.16 2.45 -14.66
N VAL A 117 2.61 2.83 -15.81
CA VAL A 117 2.11 4.20 -16.05
C VAL A 117 0.60 4.12 -16.27
N LEU A 118 -0.15 4.76 -15.39
CA LEU A 118 -1.60 4.88 -15.47
C LEU A 118 -1.93 6.14 -16.28
N THR A 119 -2.44 5.98 -17.50
CA THR A 119 -2.87 7.10 -18.34
C THR A 119 -4.40 7.13 -18.41
N PRO A 120 -5.03 8.23 -18.86
CA PRO A 120 -6.48 8.31 -19.01
C PRO A 120 -7.10 7.24 -19.94
N SER A 121 -6.36 6.76 -20.95
CA SER A 121 -6.90 5.85 -21.98
C SER A 121 -6.47 4.39 -21.80
N GLU A 122 -5.27 4.17 -21.28
CA GLU A 122 -4.69 2.84 -21.13
C GLU A 122 -3.68 2.78 -19.97
N VAL A 123 -3.30 1.57 -19.60
CA VAL A 123 -2.21 1.33 -18.66
C VAL A 123 -0.99 0.80 -19.41
N TRP A 124 0.17 1.37 -19.12
CA TRP A 124 1.44 0.97 -19.73
C TRP A 124 2.27 0.18 -18.73
N LEU A 125 2.87 -0.90 -19.20
CA LEU A 125 3.89 -1.67 -18.50
C LEU A 125 5.24 -1.45 -19.19
N LEU A 126 6.18 -0.90 -18.44
CA LEU A 126 7.58 -0.78 -18.84
C LEU A 126 8.38 -1.80 -18.05
N GLN A 127 9.17 -2.63 -18.75
CA GLN A 127 9.98 -3.63 -18.09
C GLN A 127 11.40 -3.68 -18.65
N ARG A 128 12.38 -3.56 -17.75
CA ARG A 128 13.79 -3.74 -18.08
C ARG A 128 14.16 -5.23 -18.08
N ARG A 129 14.63 -5.76 -19.21
CA ARG A 129 15.16 -7.13 -19.36
C ARG A 129 16.39 -7.12 -20.26
N GLY A 130 17.50 -7.71 -19.82
CA GLY A 130 18.72 -7.81 -20.62
C GLY A 130 19.25 -6.44 -21.12
N GLY A 131 19.18 -5.41 -20.28
CA GLY A 131 19.62 -4.05 -20.62
C GLY A 131 18.67 -3.24 -21.52
N ARG A 132 17.60 -3.85 -22.05
CA ARG A 132 16.60 -3.19 -22.88
C ARG A 132 15.30 -2.97 -22.12
N VAL A 133 14.55 -1.93 -22.50
CA VAL A 133 13.22 -1.65 -21.94
C VAL A 133 12.16 -2.10 -22.92
N TYR A 134 11.25 -2.95 -22.44
CA TYR A 134 10.10 -3.44 -23.17
C TYR A 134 8.86 -2.68 -22.73
N PHE A 135 8.05 -2.29 -23.71
CA PHE A 135 6.80 -1.56 -23.54
C PHE A 135 5.63 -2.43 -23.97
N GLU A 136 4.70 -2.65 -23.05
CA GLU A 136 3.40 -3.24 -23.31
C GLU A 136 2.32 -2.27 -22.86
N ARG A 137 1.20 -2.23 -23.58
CA ARG A 137 0.04 -1.39 -23.22
C ARG A 137 -1.19 -2.26 -23.06
N MET A 138 -2.06 -1.91 -22.12
CA MET A 138 -3.34 -2.56 -21.92
C MET A 138 -4.45 -1.52 -21.82
N GLY A 139 -5.42 -1.58 -22.72
CA GLY A 139 -6.55 -0.63 -22.69
C GLY A 139 -7.42 -0.82 -21.45
N TRP A 140 -8.00 0.24 -20.91
CA TRP A 140 -8.87 0.12 -19.72
C TRP A 140 -10.11 -0.75 -19.97
N GLN A 141 -10.62 -0.73 -21.20
CA GLN A 141 -11.73 -1.59 -21.60
C GLN A 141 -11.36 -3.08 -21.64
N GLU A 142 -10.09 -3.45 -21.74
CA GLU A 142 -9.66 -4.85 -21.68
C GLU A 142 -9.15 -5.26 -20.29
N CYS A 143 -8.69 -4.30 -19.48
CA CYS A 143 -8.14 -4.54 -18.15
C CYS A 143 -9.24 -4.93 -17.16
N LEU A 144 -9.13 -6.12 -16.56
CA LEU A 144 -10.07 -6.59 -15.53
C LEU A 144 -9.76 -5.95 -14.17
N PRO A 145 -10.78 -5.71 -13.32
CA PRO A 145 -10.56 -5.34 -11.93
C PRO A 145 -9.64 -6.35 -11.22
N PRO A 146 -8.62 -5.89 -10.48
CA PRO A 146 -7.63 -6.75 -9.85
C PRO A 146 -8.25 -7.62 -8.73
N GLU A 147 -7.96 -8.91 -8.80
CA GLU A 147 -8.40 -9.88 -7.79
C GLU A 147 -7.38 -10.00 -6.65
N PRO A 148 -7.83 -10.32 -5.42
CA PRO A 148 -6.92 -10.54 -4.30
C PRO A 148 -6.04 -11.75 -4.59
N VAL A 149 -4.75 -11.66 -4.25
CA VAL A 149 -3.83 -12.79 -4.45
C VAL A 149 -4.15 -13.92 -3.47
N ARG A 150 -4.48 -15.11 -3.99
CA ARG A 150 -4.67 -16.31 -3.17
C ARG A 150 -3.42 -16.57 -2.32
N GLY A 151 -3.59 -16.73 -1.00
CA GLY A 151 -2.49 -16.94 -0.06
C GLY A 151 -1.85 -15.68 0.50
N GLN A 152 -2.22 -14.48 0.03
CA GLN A 152 -1.68 -13.23 0.56
C GLN A 152 -2.00 -13.03 2.05
N ARG A 153 -3.17 -13.46 2.52
CA ARG A 153 -3.51 -13.45 3.96
C ARG A 153 -2.58 -14.34 4.80
N VAL A 154 -2.10 -15.44 4.23
CA VAL A 154 -1.15 -16.33 4.92
C VAL A 154 0.22 -15.68 4.97
N LEU A 155 0.66 -15.05 3.89
CA LEU A 155 1.89 -14.25 3.86
C LEU A 155 1.83 -13.04 4.80
N GLU A 156 0.69 -12.35 4.87
CA GLU A 156 0.44 -11.25 5.81
C GLU A 156 0.43 -11.76 7.26
N ALA A 157 -0.19 -12.91 7.54
CA ALA A 157 -0.18 -13.52 8.86
C ALA A 157 1.23 -13.99 9.27
N LEU A 158 1.99 -14.59 8.35
CA LEU A 158 3.39 -14.96 8.58
C LEU A 158 4.28 -13.74 8.76
N GLY A 159 4.03 -12.67 8.00
CA GLY A 159 4.70 -11.37 8.15
C GLY A 159 4.39 -10.74 9.51
N ALA A 160 3.12 -10.71 9.92
CA ALA A 160 2.70 -10.22 11.24
C ALA A 160 3.25 -11.07 12.38
N PHE A 161 3.31 -12.39 12.20
CA PHE A 161 3.95 -13.30 13.15
C PHE A 161 5.45 -13.02 13.25
N ALA A 162 6.15 -12.86 12.13
CA ALA A 162 7.55 -12.43 12.11
C ALA A 162 7.73 -11.06 12.79
N HIS A 163 6.80 -10.12 12.62
CA HIS A 163 6.82 -8.84 13.34
C HIS A 163 6.67 -9.02 14.85
N LEU A 164 5.75 -9.86 15.29
CA LEU A 164 5.53 -10.15 16.71
C LEU A 164 6.77 -10.81 17.35
N VAL A 165 7.37 -11.77 16.65
CA VAL A 165 8.62 -12.42 17.10
C VAL A 165 9.77 -11.41 17.19
N MET A 166 9.90 -10.52 16.21
CA MET A 166 10.91 -9.46 16.22
C MET A 166 10.65 -8.40 17.31
N HIS A 167 9.39 -8.04 17.58
CA HIS A 167 8.99 -7.13 18.67
C HIS A 167 9.26 -7.72 20.06
N ALA A 168 9.13 -9.05 20.22
CA ALA A 168 9.38 -9.74 21.48
C ALA A 168 10.88 -9.88 21.81
N GLY A 169 11.75 -9.88 20.79
CA GLY A 169 13.20 -10.04 20.97
C GLY A 169 14.04 -8.76 20.87
N LEU A 170 13.70 -7.85 19.94
CA LEU A 170 14.46 -6.64 19.63
C LEU A 170 13.52 -5.51 19.18
N GLN A 171 12.92 -4.79 20.13
CA GLN A 171 11.96 -3.69 19.86
C GLN A 171 12.52 -2.59 18.93
N MET A 172 13.83 -2.34 18.95
CA MET A 172 14.51 -1.37 18.06
C MET A 172 14.56 -1.83 16.59
N LEU A 173 14.46 -3.14 16.33
CA LEU A 173 14.44 -3.72 14.98
C LEU A 173 13.04 -3.72 14.37
N ALA A 174 11.98 -3.51 15.14
CA ALA A 174 10.63 -3.39 14.62
C ALA A 174 10.45 -2.16 13.70
N ILE A 175 11.16 -1.06 14.00
CA ILE A 175 11.25 0.15 13.16
C ILE A 175 11.95 -0.16 11.83
N LEU A 176 12.79 -1.20 11.81
CA LEU A 176 13.51 -1.66 10.63
C LEU A 176 12.72 -2.67 9.80
N ILE A 177 11.48 -3.01 10.19
CA ILE A 177 10.66 -3.92 9.38
C ILE A 177 10.07 -3.18 8.19
N LEU A 178 10.92 -3.20 7.17
CA LEU A 178 10.74 -2.78 5.80
C LEU A 178 9.34 -3.02 5.25
N ASP A 179 8.75 -1.93 4.75
CA ASP A 179 7.84 -1.84 3.61
C ASP A 179 7.39 -3.21 3.07
N HIS A 180 6.21 -3.66 3.50
CA HIS A 180 5.61 -4.90 2.98
C HIS A 180 5.53 -4.81 1.45
N ALA A 181 6.06 -5.83 0.79
CA ALA A 181 5.97 -5.95 -0.66
C ALA A 181 4.67 -6.67 -1.00
N TYR A 182 3.86 -6.06 -1.86
CA TYR A 182 2.61 -6.62 -2.34
C TYR A 182 2.68 -6.94 -3.83
N GLU A 183 1.91 -7.92 -4.27
CA GLU A 183 1.80 -8.25 -5.68
C GLU A 183 0.42 -7.82 -6.20
N LEU A 184 0.38 -6.87 -7.12
CA LEU A 184 -0.83 -6.53 -7.87
C LEU A 184 -0.85 -7.33 -9.17
N ARG A 185 -2.00 -7.91 -9.51
CA ARG A 185 -2.18 -8.69 -10.73
C ARG A 185 -3.18 -8.03 -11.65
N LEU A 186 -2.72 -7.64 -12.84
CA LEU A 186 -3.56 -7.13 -13.92
C LEU A 186 -3.69 -8.18 -15.00
N ARG A 187 -4.88 -8.29 -15.59
CA ARG A 187 -5.19 -9.30 -16.61
C ARG A 187 -6.04 -8.68 -17.70
N SER A 188 -5.77 -9.06 -18.94
CA SER A 188 -6.67 -8.74 -20.04
C SER A 188 -7.83 -9.75 -20.07
N ARG A 189 -9.03 -9.24 -20.36
CA ARG A 189 -10.20 -10.07 -20.72
C ARG A 189 -10.17 -10.54 -22.17
N LEU A 190 -9.43 -9.85 -23.03
CA LEU A 190 -9.35 -10.13 -24.47
C LEU A 190 -8.22 -11.12 -24.79
N ASP A 191 -7.14 -11.08 -24.00
CA ASP A 191 -5.99 -11.98 -24.16
C ASP A 191 -5.69 -12.72 -22.84
N ALA A 192 -6.03 -14.01 -22.80
CA ALA A 192 -5.79 -14.86 -21.65
C ALA A 192 -4.31 -15.02 -21.27
N GLY A 193 -3.39 -14.82 -22.24
CA GLY A 193 -1.94 -14.84 -22.06
C GLY A 193 -1.39 -13.55 -21.44
N LYS A 194 -2.10 -12.44 -21.56
CA LYS A 194 -1.67 -11.12 -21.07
C LYS A 194 -2.01 -10.94 -19.60
N ARG A 195 -1.04 -11.32 -18.76
CA ARG A 195 -1.14 -11.26 -17.29
C ARG A 195 0.09 -10.57 -16.73
N TRP A 196 -0.12 -9.42 -16.12
CA TRP A 196 0.94 -8.64 -15.50
C TRP A 196 0.93 -8.88 -13.99
N ARG A 197 2.13 -9.04 -13.44
CA ARG A 197 2.39 -9.18 -12.01
C ARG A 197 3.28 -8.03 -11.61
N ILE A 198 2.77 -7.10 -10.82
CA ILE A 198 3.47 -5.87 -10.46
C ILE A 198 3.80 -5.95 -8.97
N ALA A 199 5.06 -5.76 -8.62
CA ALA A 199 5.49 -5.69 -7.24
C ALA A 199 5.38 -4.24 -6.75
N LEU A 200 4.58 -4.04 -5.71
CA LEU A 200 4.40 -2.77 -5.02
C LEU A 200 5.25 -2.82 -3.75
N VAL A 201 6.27 -1.96 -3.67
CA VAL A 201 7.26 -1.99 -2.58
C VAL A 201 7.46 -0.59 -2.04
N GLY A 202 7.09 -0.36 -0.79
CA GLY A 202 7.18 0.96 -0.16
C GLY A 202 5.91 1.32 0.60
N ALA A 203 6.03 2.09 1.69
CA ALA A 203 4.90 2.67 2.39
C ALA A 203 3.98 3.50 1.46
N GLN A 204 4.55 4.10 0.41
CA GLN A 204 3.82 4.86 -0.61
C GLN A 204 2.97 3.99 -1.56
N TYR A 205 3.20 2.67 -1.59
CA TYR A 205 2.49 1.73 -2.48
C TYR A 205 1.69 0.69 -1.70
N GLN A 206 1.06 1.10 -0.61
CA GLN A 206 0.07 0.25 0.04
C GLN A 206 -0.99 -0.20 -0.99
N PRO A 207 -1.43 -1.47 -0.97
CA PRO A 207 -2.34 -2.00 -1.98
C PRO A 207 -3.61 -1.15 -2.12
N ARG A 208 -4.14 -0.67 -0.99
CA ARG A 208 -5.36 0.14 -0.95
C ARG A 208 -5.20 1.45 -1.74
N PHE A 209 -4.06 2.11 -1.60
CA PHE A 209 -3.78 3.33 -2.34
C PHE A 209 -3.63 3.06 -3.83
N ALA A 210 -2.82 2.05 -4.19
CA ALA A 210 -2.64 1.65 -5.58
C ALA A 210 -3.96 1.22 -6.25
N LEU A 211 -4.84 0.52 -5.53
CA LEU A 211 -6.16 0.15 -6.02
C LEU A 211 -7.06 1.37 -6.23
N SER A 212 -7.07 2.33 -5.29
CA SER A 212 -7.84 3.57 -5.43
C SER A 212 -7.37 4.40 -6.63
N GLU A 213 -6.07 4.58 -6.80
CA GLU A 213 -5.51 5.29 -7.96
C GLU A 213 -5.85 4.58 -9.27
N LEU A 214 -5.65 3.26 -9.35
CA LEU A 214 -6.01 2.49 -10.55
C LEU A 214 -7.51 2.59 -10.85
N ALA A 215 -8.35 2.51 -9.82
CA ALA A 215 -9.79 2.67 -9.97
C ALA A 215 -10.14 4.06 -10.51
N ALA A 216 -9.45 5.12 -10.09
CA ALA A 216 -9.74 6.47 -10.58
C ALA A 216 -9.58 6.59 -12.12
N PHE A 217 -8.63 5.87 -12.71
CA PHE A 217 -8.46 5.81 -14.17
C PHE A 217 -9.41 4.80 -14.83
N ALA A 218 -9.61 3.63 -14.22
CA ALA A 218 -10.29 2.52 -14.88
C ALA A 218 -11.83 2.52 -14.68
N LEU A 219 -12.34 3.15 -13.62
CA LEU A 219 -13.74 3.07 -13.21
C LEU A 219 -14.74 3.48 -14.29
N PRO A 220 -14.55 4.58 -15.06
CA PRO A 220 -15.45 4.92 -16.16
C PRO A 220 -15.63 3.76 -17.15
N HIS A 221 -14.52 3.11 -17.51
CA HIS A 221 -14.51 2.02 -18.48
C HIS A 221 -15.12 0.74 -17.90
N TRP A 222 -14.89 0.47 -16.61
CA TRP A 222 -15.48 -0.68 -15.94
C TRP A 222 -17.00 -0.56 -15.78
N LEU A 223 -17.49 0.64 -15.49
CA LEU A 223 -18.93 0.92 -15.45
C LEU A 223 -19.55 0.77 -16.84
N GLN A 224 -18.95 1.39 -17.86
CA GLN A 224 -19.44 1.30 -19.25
C GLN A 224 -19.46 -0.14 -19.79
N SER A 225 -18.49 -0.97 -19.40
CA SER A 225 -18.40 -2.36 -19.83
C SER A 225 -19.18 -3.36 -18.97
N GLY A 226 -19.85 -2.89 -17.91
CA GLY A 226 -20.57 -3.75 -16.95
C GLY A 226 -19.66 -4.63 -16.10
N LEU A 227 -18.35 -4.38 -16.08
CA LEU A 227 -17.41 -5.10 -15.22
C LEU A 227 -17.57 -4.71 -13.75
N VAL A 228 -18.05 -3.50 -13.49
CA VAL A 228 -18.43 -2.99 -12.16
C VAL A 228 -19.88 -2.51 -12.24
N ALA A 229 -20.67 -2.85 -11.22
CA ALA A 229 -22.07 -2.42 -11.12
C ALA A 229 -22.27 -1.45 -9.96
N ILE A 230 -23.10 -0.42 -10.16
CA ILE A 230 -23.58 0.43 -9.07
C ILE A 230 -24.66 -0.34 -8.33
N LYS A 231 -24.57 -0.43 -7.00
CA LYS A 231 -25.64 -1.05 -6.22
C LYS A 231 -26.88 -0.15 -6.24
N PRO A 232 -28.07 -0.69 -6.56
CA PRO A 232 -29.32 0.05 -6.45
C PRO A 232 -29.54 0.61 -5.04
N GLY A 233 -29.97 1.87 -4.95
CA GLY A 233 -30.19 2.60 -3.70
C GLY A 233 -28.91 3.16 -3.06
N TYR A 234 -27.74 2.97 -3.68
CA TYR A 234 -26.43 3.53 -3.30
C TYR A 234 -25.79 4.32 -4.44
N GLU A 235 -26.61 4.99 -5.24
CA GLU A 235 -26.16 5.79 -6.38
C GLU A 235 -25.37 7.03 -5.90
N PRO A 236 -24.36 7.48 -6.68
CA PRO A 236 -23.67 8.73 -6.42
C PRO A 236 -24.62 9.92 -6.38
N SER A 237 -24.52 10.72 -5.32
CA SER A 237 -25.29 11.96 -5.16
C SER A 237 -24.49 12.96 -4.33
N ARG A 238 -24.92 14.23 -4.30
CA ARG A 238 -24.26 15.27 -3.47
C ARG A 238 -24.26 14.93 -1.98
N GLU A 239 -25.27 14.19 -1.51
CA GLU A 239 -25.36 13.73 -0.12
C GLU A 239 -24.44 12.54 0.17
N ARG A 240 -23.98 11.86 -0.88
CA ARG A 240 -23.14 10.65 -0.83
C ARG A 240 -21.86 10.85 -1.62
N PRO A 241 -20.97 11.76 -1.18
CA PRO A 241 -19.78 12.10 -1.95
C PRO A 241 -18.69 11.02 -1.89
N PHE A 242 -18.83 9.99 -1.04
CA PHE A 242 -17.82 8.94 -0.88
C PHE A 242 -18.18 7.69 -1.68
N LEU A 243 -17.37 7.35 -2.68
CA LEU A 243 -17.51 6.17 -3.51
C LEU A 243 -16.62 5.05 -2.97
N ALA A 244 -17.26 3.97 -2.51
CA ALA A 244 -16.59 2.74 -2.11
C ALA A 244 -16.71 1.73 -3.25
N LEU A 245 -15.57 1.42 -3.87
CA LEU A 245 -15.47 0.36 -4.88
C LEU A 245 -14.92 -0.91 -4.23
N ASP A 246 -15.77 -1.93 -4.14
CA ASP A 246 -15.33 -3.25 -3.70
C ASP A 246 -14.80 -4.05 -4.89
N MET A 247 -13.47 -4.19 -4.94
CA MET A 247 -12.78 -4.92 -6.01
C MET A 247 -13.09 -6.42 -5.99
N GLN A 248 -13.48 -6.97 -4.83
CA GLN A 248 -13.80 -8.39 -4.70
C GLN A 248 -15.17 -8.71 -5.28
N THR A 249 -16.19 -7.90 -4.96
CA THR A 249 -17.56 -8.11 -5.45
C THR A 249 -17.86 -7.34 -6.74
N ARG A 250 -16.96 -6.47 -7.17
CA ARG A 250 -17.10 -5.57 -8.33
C ARG A 250 -18.34 -4.68 -8.23
N VAL A 251 -18.60 -4.19 -7.03
CA VAL A 251 -19.75 -3.33 -6.74
C VAL A 251 -19.27 -1.96 -6.28
N LEU A 252 -19.88 -0.92 -6.82
CA LEU A 252 -19.72 0.46 -6.40
C LEU A 252 -20.91 0.86 -5.50
N ARG A 253 -20.61 1.48 -4.36
CA ARG A 253 -21.61 2.11 -3.48
C ARG A 253 -21.18 3.51 -3.12
N ALA A 254 -22.10 4.46 -3.20
CA ALA A 254 -21.92 5.78 -2.65
C ALA A 254 -22.43 5.85 -1.20
N TYR A 255 -21.67 6.49 -0.33
CA TYR A 255 -21.98 6.67 1.08
C TYR A 255 -21.91 8.15 1.46
N ALA A 256 -22.72 8.54 2.44
CA ALA A 256 -22.52 9.82 3.11
C ALA A 256 -21.26 9.74 3.98
N LEU A 257 -20.48 10.82 4.10
CA LEU A 257 -19.23 10.80 4.87
C LEU A 257 -19.43 10.36 6.33
N ARG A 258 -20.57 10.73 6.93
CA ARG A 258 -20.95 10.32 8.30
C ARG A 258 -21.13 8.81 8.49
N GLU A 259 -21.41 8.07 7.42
CA GLU A 259 -21.60 6.62 7.46
C GLU A 259 -20.27 5.86 7.33
N VAL A 260 -19.20 6.55 6.88
CA VAL A 260 -17.90 5.95 6.60
C VAL A 260 -17.00 6.14 7.80
N ARG A 261 -17.07 5.20 8.75
CA ARG A 261 -16.08 5.07 9.83
C ARG A 261 -15.09 3.97 9.44
N LEU A 262 -13.96 4.37 8.87
CA LEU A 262 -12.86 3.45 8.55
C LEU A 262 -11.73 3.69 9.56
N PRO A 263 -11.02 2.63 10.00
CA PRO A 263 -9.93 2.79 10.95
C PRO A 263 -8.89 3.76 10.38
N GLU A 264 -8.67 4.86 11.09
CA GLU A 264 -7.54 5.76 10.86
C GLU A 264 -6.26 4.93 11.06
N PRO A 265 -5.24 5.04 10.18
CA PRO A 265 -3.91 4.70 10.61
C PRO A 265 -3.62 5.61 11.79
N SER A 266 -3.37 5.03 12.95
CA SER A 266 -2.90 5.71 14.16
C SER A 266 -1.53 6.32 13.86
N VAL A 267 -1.51 7.41 13.11
CA VAL A 267 -0.43 8.37 13.21
C VAL A 267 -0.78 9.15 14.47
N GLU A 268 -0.35 8.61 15.62
CA GLU A 268 -0.16 9.43 16.80
C GLU A 268 0.80 10.55 16.35
N LEU A 269 0.25 11.71 16.03
CA LEU A 269 1.03 12.93 15.99
C LEU A 269 1.65 13.02 17.38
N PRO A 270 2.98 13.18 17.50
CA PRO A 270 3.58 13.38 18.80
C PRO A 270 2.86 14.56 19.43
N ASP A 271 2.15 14.30 20.53
CA ASP A 271 1.60 15.36 21.36
C ASP A 271 2.77 16.29 21.66
N ARG A 272 2.58 17.56 21.30
CA ARG A 272 3.59 18.60 21.50
C ARG A 272 4.03 18.49 22.97
N PRO A 273 5.34 18.36 23.27
CA PRO A 273 5.77 18.26 24.67
C PRO A 273 5.21 19.47 25.41
N GLU A 274 4.40 19.21 26.43
CA GLU A 274 3.89 20.27 27.29
C GLU A 274 5.12 20.99 27.86
N ALA A 275 5.24 22.28 27.54
CA ALA A 275 6.35 23.07 28.02
C ALA A 275 6.14 23.30 29.52
N HIS A 276 6.87 22.53 30.33
CA HIS A 276 6.95 22.75 31.77
C HIS A 276 8.05 23.76 32.04
N SER A 277 7.77 24.73 32.90
CA SER A 277 8.83 25.52 33.52
C SER A 277 9.74 24.59 34.35
N PRO A 278 11.01 24.98 34.60
CA PRO A 278 11.91 24.19 35.45
C PRO A 278 11.36 23.90 36.85
N ASP A 279 10.34 24.65 37.29
CA ASP A 279 9.65 24.51 38.58
C ASP A 279 8.44 23.56 38.52
N GLY A 280 8.19 22.90 37.38
CA GLY A 280 7.11 21.92 37.18
C GLY A 280 5.72 22.50 36.91
N SER A 281 5.57 23.83 36.94
CA SER A 281 4.31 24.50 36.61
C SER A 281 4.04 24.50 35.09
N ARG A 282 2.77 24.29 34.72
CA ARG A 282 2.31 24.29 33.32
C ARG A 282 2.30 25.72 32.79
N VAL A 283 3.02 25.99 31.71
CA VAL A 283 2.97 27.31 31.06
C VAL A 283 1.73 27.35 30.17
N GLU A 284 0.74 28.17 30.55
CA GLU A 284 -0.40 28.45 29.67
C GLU A 284 0.08 29.17 28.41
N SER A 285 -0.32 28.67 27.25
CA SER A 285 0.07 29.24 25.97
C SER A 285 -0.60 30.59 25.79
N ASP A 286 0.21 31.65 25.71
CA ASP A 286 -0.26 33.01 25.48
C ASP A 286 -0.93 33.13 24.09
N HIS A 287 -2.25 33.27 24.06
CA HIS A 287 -3.06 33.28 22.84
C HIS A 287 -3.16 34.66 22.17
N THR A 288 -2.38 35.64 22.64
CA THR A 288 -2.49 37.04 22.22
C THR A 288 -1.59 37.43 21.04
N LEU A 289 -0.69 36.55 20.59
CA LEU A 289 0.24 36.82 19.49
C LEU A 289 -0.09 35.98 18.23
N ALA A 290 -0.47 36.71 17.17
CA ALA A 290 -0.67 36.29 15.77
C ALA A 290 -1.94 35.45 15.46
N PRO A 291 -3.10 36.10 15.16
CA PRO A 291 -4.27 35.42 14.60
C PRO A 291 -3.96 34.68 13.29
N ASP A 292 -2.95 35.11 12.53
CA ASP A 292 -2.54 34.49 11.26
C ASP A 292 -1.86 33.12 11.46
N ALA A 293 -1.13 32.92 12.55
CA ALA A 293 -0.49 31.63 12.85
C ALA A 293 -1.49 30.61 13.40
N ALA A 294 -2.47 31.07 14.19
CA ALA A 294 -3.56 30.23 14.68
C ALA A 294 -4.54 29.87 13.55
N GLN A 295 -4.85 30.80 12.64
CA GLN A 295 -5.65 30.52 11.44
C GLN A 295 -4.88 29.68 10.42
N ALA A 296 -3.58 29.88 10.23
CA ALA A 296 -2.75 29.01 9.41
C ALA A 296 -2.65 27.60 10.00
N ALA A 297 -2.46 27.47 11.33
CA ALA A 297 -2.45 26.18 12.01
C ALA A 297 -3.85 25.53 12.05
N HIS A 298 -4.93 26.31 12.08
CA HIS A 298 -6.29 25.80 11.99
C HIS A 298 -6.65 25.40 10.55
N ALA A 299 -6.21 26.16 9.55
CA ALA A 299 -6.32 25.82 8.13
C ALA A 299 -5.41 24.65 7.74
N GLU A 300 -4.26 24.50 8.38
CA GLU A 300 -3.35 23.36 8.27
C GLU A 300 -3.91 22.15 9.01
N LYS A 301 -4.51 22.31 10.20
CA LYS A 301 -5.33 21.26 10.85
C LYS A 301 -6.57 20.90 10.04
N LEU A 302 -7.22 21.84 9.36
CA LEU A 302 -8.34 21.58 8.46
C LEU A 302 -7.85 20.92 7.17
N ARG A 303 -6.67 21.27 6.64
CA ARG A 303 -6.00 20.58 5.53
C ARG A 303 -5.54 19.19 5.92
N LEU A 304 -5.08 18.99 7.14
CA LEU A 304 -4.69 17.70 7.71
C LEU A 304 -5.91 16.86 8.08
N ARG A 305 -7.06 17.47 8.43
CA ARG A 305 -8.36 16.79 8.63
C ARG A 305 -9.10 16.51 7.32
N GLN A 306 -9.00 17.39 6.32
CA GLN A 306 -9.38 17.13 4.94
C GLN A 306 -8.39 16.18 4.26
N GLY A 307 -7.16 16.09 4.76
CA GLY A 307 -6.16 15.05 4.47
C GLY A 307 -6.36 13.77 5.30
N ALA A 308 -7.11 13.86 6.41
CA ALA A 308 -7.64 12.73 7.19
C ALA A 308 -8.98 12.28 6.60
N LEU A 309 -9.03 12.17 5.28
CA LEU A 309 -9.99 11.29 4.63
C LEU A 309 -9.75 9.87 5.13
N PRO A 310 -10.79 9.02 5.21
CA PRO A 310 -10.66 7.65 5.72
C PRO A 310 -9.57 6.94 4.91
N ALA A 311 -8.41 6.74 5.53
CA ALA A 311 -7.12 6.70 4.84
C ALA A 311 -7.16 5.95 3.50
N TYR A 312 -6.58 6.56 2.46
CA TYR A 312 -6.40 6.01 1.11
C TYR A 312 -7.56 6.21 0.10
N ALA A 313 -8.42 7.22 0.30
CA ALA A 313 -9.32 7.70 -0.76
C ALA A 313 -8.61 8.73 -1.67
N VAL A 314 -8.90 8.71 -2.98
CA VAL A 314 -8.37 9.64 -3.99
C VAL A 314 -9.49 10.53 -4.54
N PRO A 315 -9.19 11.77 -4.97
CA PRO A 315 -10.19 12.63 -5.60
C PRO A 315 -10.64 12.05 -6.94
N TYR A 316 -11.95 12.09 -7.22
CA TYR A 316 -12.58 11.60 -8.43
C TYR A 316 -13.73 12.53 -8.85
N GLY A 317 -13.42 13.57 -9.62
CA GLY A 317 -14.36 14.66 -9.90
C GLY A 317 -14.83 15.33 -8.61
N ASP A 318 -16.14 15.44 -8.42
CA ASP A 318 -16.76 15.97 -7.19
C ASP A 318 -16.84 14.95 -6.03
N TYR A 319 -16.31 13.74 -6.23
CA TYR A 319 -16.41 12.63 -5.31
C TYR A 319 -15.05 12.21 -4.76
N TRP A 320 -15.07 11.45 -3.66
CA TRP A 320 -13.92 10.75 -3.12
C TRP A 320 -14.02 9.27 -3.43
N LEU A 321 -13.06 8.69 -4.13
CA LEU A 321 -13.05 7.28 -4.50
C LEU A 321 -12.07 6.50 -3.62
N ARG A 322 -12.56 5.43 -2.99
CA ARG A 322 -11.72 4.43 -2.34
C ARG A 322 -12.01 3.05 -2.88
N ALA A 323 -10.97 2.36 -3.34
CA ALA A 323 -11.07 0.99 -3.80
C ALA A 323 -10.23 0.06 -2.94
N ASP A 324 -10.82 -1.06 -2.54
CA ASP A 324 -10.15 -2.08 -1.73
C ASP A 324 -10.95 -3.39 -1.81
N TRP A 325 -10.34 -4.50 -1.43
CA TRP A 325 -11.00 -5.81 -1.38
C TRP A 325 -11.83 -5.91 -0.10
N GLY A 326 -13.15 -6.06 -0.22
CA GLY A 326 -14.04 -6.19 0.95
C GLY A 326 -14.33 -4.88 1.69
N ILE A 327 -14.15 -3.72 1.03
CA ILE A 327 -14.38 -2.40 1.66
C ILE A 327 -15.81 -2.21 2.12
N ILE A 328 -16.78 -2.63 1.29
CA ILE A 328 -18.19 -2.48 1.58
C ILE A 328 -18.51 -3.27 2.84
N GLN A 329 -18.08 -4.53 2.92
CA GLN A 329 -18.30 -5.36 4.10
C GLN A 329 -17.68 -4.74 5.36
N ARG A 330 -16.50 -4.13 5.26
CA ARG A 330 -15.88 -3.43 6.39
C ARG A 330 -16.70 -2.22 6.85
N ILE A 331 -17.14 -1.36 5.93
CA ILE A 331 -17.98 -0.20 6.25
C ILE A 331 -19.26 -0.66 6.96
N GLU A 332 -19.97 -1.65 6.40
CA GLU A 332 -21.23 -2.15 6.98
C GLU A 332 -21.02 -2.79 8.37
N ARG A 333 -19.93 -3.55 8.57
CA ARG A 333 -19.60 -4.11 9.90
C ARG A 333 -19.36 -3.03 10.95
N HIS A 334 -18.62 -1.98 10.60
CA HIS A 334 -18.36 -0.87 11.52
C HIS A 334 -19.62 -0.06 11.82
N ARG A 335 -20.50 0.10 10.83
CA ARG A 335 -21.82 0.71 11.01
C ARG A 335 -22.66 -0.08 12.00
N ALA A 336 -22.83 -1.39 11.78
CA ALA A 336 -23.58 -2.27 12.67
C ALA A 336 -23.00 -2.26 14.09
N ALA A 337 -21.67 -2.33 14.23
CA ALA A 337 -21.01 -2.26 15.54
C ALA A 337 -21.26 -0.93 16.27
N SER A 338 -21.31 0.19 15.54
CA SER A 338 -21.60 1.51 16.10
C SER A 338 -23.07 1.63 16.53
N GLU A 339 -23.99 1.07 15.75
CA GLU A 339 -25.42 1.02 16.08
C GLU A 339 -25.68 0.15 17.33
N THR A 340 -24.98 -0.99 17.47
CA THR A 340 -25.07 -1.82 18.67
C THR A 340 -24.44 -1.19 19.92
N ALA A 341 -23.39 -0.38 19.77
CA ALA A 341 -22.76 0.33 20.88
C ALA A 341 -23.61 1.52 21.40
N LEU A 342 -24.55 2.01 20.59
CA LEU A 342 -25.50 3.07 20.95
C LEU A 342 -26.82 2.53 21.50
N ALA A 343 -27.04 1.20 21.47
CA ALA A 343 -28.20 0.59 22.09
C ALA A 343 -28.01 0.66 23.63
N PRO A 344 -28.94 1.27 24.39
CA PRO A 344 -28.83 1.29 25.83
C PRO A 344 -28.87 -0.14 26.36
N GLU A 345 -27.90 -0.51 27.20
CA GLU A 345 -27.98 -1.72 28.02
C GLU A 345 -29.33 -1.69 28.75
N MET A 346 -30.23 -2.59 28.38
CA MET A 346 -31.40 -2.88 29.20
C MET A 346 -30.89 -3.43 30.52
N GLN A 347 -30.74 -2.54 31.52
CA GLN A 347 -30.53 -2.96 32.89
C GLN A 347 -31.71 -3.86 33.29
N PRO A 348 -31.47 -5.09 33.77
CA PRO A 348 -32.55 -5.93 34.27
C PRO A 348 -33.18 -5.24 35.47
N LYS A 349 -34.49 -5.02 35.39
CA LYS A 349 -35.29 -4.44 36.46
C LYS A 349 -35.14 -5.33 37.71
N PRO A 350 -34.64 -4.81 38.85
CA PRO A 350 -34.62 -5.61 40.07
C PRO A 350 -36.06 -5.92 40.50
N LEU A 351 -36.28 -7.20 40.84
CA LEU A 351 -37.53 -7.76 41.36
C LEU A 351 -37.85 -7.25 42.77
#